data_AF-A0A6C1RG39-F1
#
_entry.id   AF-A0A6C1RG39-F1
#
_cell.length_a   1.000
_cell.length_b   1.000
_cell.length_c   1.000
_cell.angle_alpha   90.00
_cell.angle_beta   90.00
_cell.angle_gamma   90.00
#
_symmetry.space_group_name_H-M   'P 1'
#
loop_
_entity.id
_entity.type
_entity.pdbx_description
1 polymer ?
#
loop_
_entity_poly.entity_id
_entity_poly.type
_entity_poly.pdbx_seq_one_letter_code
_entity_poly.pdbx_strand_id
1 'polypeptide(L)'
;MIRIKRFLVLGLFIALTAVVVAPVFAERPQFYLQTVFIERIHTHSLGYRVDYNRSNFRLGQVYIPYSWFTPAGQAEIVYANSRSVPYMNVVYRDGEFSHVRLYVHRDQGHPSWVSLRDSEEVRQRFDTDTFNIRY
;
A
#
# COMPACT_ATOMS: atom_id res chain seq x y z
N MET A 1 -36.63 -18.66 46.63
CA MET A 1 -37.08 -18.36 45.23
C MET A 1 -36.39 -17.16 44.56
N ILE A 2 -35.98 -16.10 45.28
CA ILE A 2 -35.42 -14.87 44.67
C ILE A 2 -33.99 -15.02 44.12
N ARG A 3 -33.15 -15.89 44.72
CA ARG A 3 -31.76 -16.09 44.27
C ARG A 3 -31.64 -16.79 42.91
N ILE A 4 -32.47 -17.79 42.63
CA ILE A 4 -32.50 -18.53 41.35
C ILE A 4 -32.95 -17.63 40.18
N LYS A 5 -33.92 -16.73 40.43
CA LYS A 5 -34.35 -15.73 39.42
C LYS A 5 -33.22 -14.74 39.05
N ARG A 6 -32.34 -14.39 40.00
CA ARG A 6 -31.17 -13.53 39.74
C ARG A 6 -30.11 -14.22 38.88
N PHE A 7 -29.87 -15.52 39.10
CA PHE A 7 -28.96 -16.31 38.25
C PHE A 7 -29.51 -16.54 36.84
N LEU A 8 -30.83 -16.73 36.69
CA LEU A 8 -31.50 -16.85 35.38
C LEU A 8 -31.45 -15.53 34.58
N VAL A 9 -31.67 -14.38 35.23
CA VAL A 9 -31.58 -13.07 34.57
C VAL A 9 -30.15 -12.75 34.17
N LEU A 10 -29.15 -13.12 34.99
CA LEU A 10 -27.74 -12.92 34.67
C LEU A 10 -27.29 -13.80 33.50
N GLY A 11 -27.73 -15.07 33.46
CA GLY A 11 -27.47 -15.97 32.34
C GLY A 11 -28.09 -15.48 31.03
N LEU A 12 -29.32 -14.95 31.09
CA LEU A 12 -29.98 -14.34 29.93
C LEU A 12 -29.25 -13.08 29.45
N PHE A 13 -28.72 -12.26 30.37
CA PHE A 13 -27.96 -11.06 30.03
C PHE A 13 -26.61 -11.39 29.36
N ILE A 14 -25.93 -12.45 29.82
CA ILE A 14 -24.68 -12.94 29.20
C ILE A 14 -24.94 -13.58 27.83
N ALA A 15 -26.04 -14.32 27.68
CA ALA A 15 -26.43 -14.87 26.38
C ALA A 15 -26.81 -13.75 25.39
N LEU A 16 -27.45 -12.68 25.86
CA LEU A 16 -27.83 -11.53 25.03
C LEU A 16 -26.60 -10.70 24.61
N THR A 17 -25.58 -10.57 25.45
CA THR A 17 -24.32 -9.90 25.05
C THR A 17 -23.50 -10.74 24.08
N ALA A 18 -23.49 -12.08 24.20
CA ALA A 18 -22.76 -12.95 23.27
C ALA A 18 -23.31 -12.90 21.83
N VAL A 19 -24.63 -12.72 21.65
CA VAL A 19 -25.27 -12.62 20.32
C VAL A 19 -24.94 -11.30 19.62
N VAL A 20 -24.70 -10.22 20.37
CA VAL A 20 -24.39 -8.88 19.81
C VAL A 20 -22.92 -8.74 19.39
N VAL A 21 -22.00 -9.54 19.94
CA VAL A 21 -20.56 -9.46 19.63
C VAL A 21 -20.19 -10.27 18.37
N ALA A 22 -21.04 -11.21 17.94
CA ALA A 22 -20.70 -12.18 16.89
C ALA A 22 -20.52 -11.61 15.46
N PRO A 23 -21.15 -10.51 15.01
CA PRO A 23 -20.92 -9.98 13.66
C PRO A 23 -19.92 -8.81 13.63
N VAL A 24 -18.97 -8.75 14.58
CA VAL A 24 -17.85 -7.78 14.55
C VAL A 24 -16.55 -8.42 14.05
N PHE A 25 -16.62 -9.61 13.44
CA PHE A 25 -15.57 -10.04 12.53
C PHE A 25 -15.72 -9.24 11.24
N ALA A 26 -15.13 -8.05 11.25
CA ALA A 26 -15.09 -7.11 10.16
C ALA A 26 -14.94 -7.83 8.82
N GLU A 27 -15.92 -7.67 7.93
CA GLU A 27 -15.74 -7.93 6.51
C GLU A 27 -14.58 -7.05 6.03
N ARG A 28 -13.37 -7.63 6.00
CA ARG A 28 -12.24 -6.93 5.40
C ARG A 28 -12.55 -6.87 3.91
N PRO A 29 -12.51 -5.69 3.29
CA PRO A 29 -12.71 -5.62 1.86
C PRO A 29 -11.65 -6.49 1.19
N GLN A 30 -12.08 -7.37 0.28
CA GLN A 30 -11.18 -8.28 -0.45
C GLN A 30 -10.03 -7.52 -1.11
N PHE A 31 -10.32 -6.29 -1.55
CA PHE A 31 -9.34 -5.36 -2.09
C PHE A 31 -9.27 -4.10 -1.25
N TYR A 32 -8.06 -3.71 -0.89
CA TYR A 32 -7.77 -2.45 -0.25
C TYR A 32 -6.81 -1.65 -1.14
N LEU A 33 -7.21 -0.44 -1.51
CA LEU A 33 -6.40 0.46 -2.33
C LEU A 33 -5.91 1.62 -1.48
N GLN A 34 -4.62 1.91 -1.57
CA GLN A 34 -4.01 3.07 -0.96
C GLN A 34 -3.36 3.97 -2.01
N THR A 35 -3.78 5.23 -2.04
CA THR A 35 -3.17 6.26 -2.87
C THR A 35 -2.09 6.99 -2.06
N VAL A 36 -0.89 7.10 -2.63
CA VAL A 36 0.27 7.72 -2.00
C VAL A 36 0.88 8.75 -2.96
N PHE A 37 1.04 9.99 -2.51
CA PHE A 37 1.66 11.05 -3.31
C PHE A 37 3.16 10.85 -3.42
N ILE A 38 3.67 10.98 -4.65
CA ILE A 38 5.07 10.82 -4.98
C ILE A 38 5.70 12.21 -4.99
N GLU A 39 6.86 12.33 -4.35
CA GLU A 39 7.70 13.53 -4.42
C GLU A 39 8.61 13.46 -5.66
N ARG A 40 9.32 12.33 -5.82
CA ARG A 40 10.25 12.11 -6.92
C ARG A 40 10.28 10.67 -7.40
N ILE A 41 10.54 10.50 -8.69
CA ILE A 41 10.76 9.23 -9.35
C ILE A 41 12.16 9.25 -9.91
N HIS A 42 13.00 8.36 -9.40
CA HIS A 42 14.37 8.22 -9.84
C HIS A 42 14.48 7.07 -10.83
N THR A 43 14.96 7.35 -12.04
CA THR A 43 15.17 6.35 -13.09
C THR A 43 16.52 5.66 -12.89
N HIS A 44 16.54 4.33 -13.00
CA HIS A 44 17.74 3.52 -12.88
C HIS A 44 17.71 2.40 -13.92
N SER A 45 18.86 1.82 -14.27
CA SER A 45 18.95 0.72 -15.24
C SER A 45 18.19 -0.55 -14.80
N LEU A 46 17.96 -0.71 -13.50
CA LEU A 46 17.27 -1.86 -12.90
C LEU A 46 15.80 -1.59 -12.55
N GLY A 47 15.33 -0.34 -12.62
CA GLY A 47 13.95 -0.01 -12.26
C GLY A 47 13.77 1.44 -11.82
N TYR A 48 12.77 1.68 -10.99
CA TYR A 48 12.47 2.99 -10.42
C TYR A 48 12.65 3.01 -8.90
N ARG A 49 13.32 4.04 -8.37
CA ARG A 49 13.17 4.41 -6.95
C ARG A 49 12.11 5.49 -6.84
N VAL A 50 11.10 5.26 -6.02
CA VAL A 50 10.03 6.23 -5.78
C VAL A 50 10.19 6.78 -4.37
N ASP A 51 10.39 8.10 -4.30
CA ASP A 51 10.38 8.86 -3.05
C ASP A 51 8.96 9.39 -2.83
N TYR A 52 8.35 9.08 -1.70
CA TYR A 52 6.95 9.37 -1.42
C TYR A 52 6.73 9.99 -0.04
N ASN A 53 5.65 10.75 0.14
CA ASN A 53 5.34 11.39 1.41
C ASN A 53 4.69 10.40 2.39
N ARG A 54 5.28 10.27 3.58
CA ARG A 54 4.72 9.52 4.69
C ARG A 54 3.82 10.41 5.56
N SER A 55 3.00 9.77 6.39
CA SER A 55 2.05 10.43 7.31
C SER A 55 2.77 11.33 8.32
N ASN A 56 4.04 11.02 8.63
CA ASN A 56 4.89 11.77 9.55
C ASN A 56 5.73 12.88 8.88
N PHE A 57 5.38 13.31 7.66
CA PHE A 57 6.12 14.30 6.86
C PHE A 57 7.57 13.91 6.53
N ARG A 58 7.93 12.63 6.66
CA ARG A 58 9.23 12.11 6.18
C ARG A 58 9.06 11.51 4.79
N LEU A 59 10.14 11.51 4.02
CA LEU A 59 10.17 10.78 2.77
C LEU A 59 10.36 9.29 3.02
N GLY A 60 9.47 8.50 2.44
CA GLY A 60 9.67 7.08 2.21
C GLY A 60 10.33 6.83 0.88
N GLN A 61 11.00 5.69 0.77
CA GLN A 61 11.62 5.23 -0.46
C GLN A 61 11.19 3.81 -0.72
N VAL A 62 10.84 3.52 -1.96
CA VAL A 62 10.61 2.16 -2.44
C VAL A 62 11.33 1.96 -3.77
N TYR A 63 11.88 0.78 -3.96
CA TYR A 63 12.61 0.39 -5.17
C TYR A 63 11.74 -0.64 -5.89
N ILE A 64 11.40 -0.36 -7.14
CA ILE A 64 10.49 -1.16 -7.95
C ILE A 64 11.29 -1.64 -9.17
N PRO A 65 11.70 -2.92 -9.21
CA PRO A 65 12.53 -3.44 -10.28
C PRO A 65 11.75 -3.57 -11.59
N TYR A 66 12.45 -3.46 -12.73
CA TYR A 66 11.82 -3.61 -14.05
C TYR A 66 11.17 -4.98 -14.27
N SER A 67 11.65 -6.02 -13.58
CA SER A 67 11.07 -7.36 -13.61
C SER A 67 9.60 -7.38 -13.18
N TRP A 68 9.14 -6.40 -12.39
CA TRP A 68 7.74 -6.30 -11.98
C TRP A 68 6.84 -5.66 -13.04
N PHE A 69 7.39 -4.93 -14.02
CA PHE A 69 6.64 -4.24 -15.07
C PHE A 69 6.38 -5.14 -16.27
N THR A 70 5.73 -6.27 -16.02
CA THR A 70 5.29 -7.22 -17.06
C THR A 70 3.76 -7.27 -17.11
N PRO A 71 3.13 -7.78 -18.20
CA PRO A 71 1.67 -7.83 -18.31
C PRO A 71 0.95 -8.58 -17.17
N ALA A 72 1.64 -9.50 -16.50
CA ALA A 72 1.14 -10.23 -15.32
C ALA A 72 1.97 -9.93 -14.05
N GLY A 73 2.74 -8.84 -14.08
CA GLY A 73 3.65 -8.46 -13.02
C GLY A 73 2.99 -7.66 -11.89
N GLN A 74 3.80 -7.29 -10.92
CA GLN A 74 3.36 -6.59 -9.71
C GLN A 74 3.44 -5.07 -9.85
N ALA A 75 3.87 -4.54 -10.99
CA ALA A 75 4.00 -3.11 -11.21
C ALA A 75 3.46 -2.68 -12.58
N GLU A 76 2.81 -1.53 -12.62
CA GLU A 76 2.39 -0.88 -13.84
C GLU A 76 2.76 0.61 -13.78
N ILE A 77 3.06 1.21 -14.93
CA ILE A 77 3.32 2.64 -15.06
C ILE A 77 2.36 3.25 -16.08
N VAL A 78 1.69 4.32 -15.68
CA VAL A 78 0.72 5.07 -16.48
C VAL A 78 1.22 6.50 -16.66
N TYR A 79 1.55 6.84 -17.90
CA TYR A 79 2.02 8.17 -18.27
C TYR A 79 0.85 9.11 -18.58
N ALA A 80 0.72 10.17 -17.78
CA ALA A 80 -0.37 11.14 -17.89
C ALA A 80 0.14 12.57 -18.15
N ASN A 81 -0.71 13.37 -18.81
CA ASN A 81 -0.55 14.81 -18.97
C ASN A 81 -1.51 15.54 -18.03
N SER A 82 -1.42 15.25 -16.73
CA SER A 82 -2.32 15.80 -15.70
C SER A 82 -1.50 16.52 -14.63
N ARG A 83 -2.13 17.48 -13.94
CA ARG A 83 -1.58 18.09 -12.71
C ARG A 83 -1.75 17.21 -11.47
N SER A 84 -2.58 16.16 -11.56
CA SER A 84 -2.83 15.24 -10.45
C SER A 84 -1.73 14.20 -10.24
N VAL A 85 -0.84 14.01 -11.22
CA VAL A 85 0.34 13.15 -11.09
C VAL A 85 1.52 13.99 -10.57
N PRO A 86 2.52 13.39 -9.88
CA PRO A 86 2.70 11.96 -9.66
C PRO A 86 2.10 11.41 -8.35
N TYR A 87 1.56 10.19 -8.43
CA TYR A 87 1.13 9.40 -7.28
C TYR A 87 1.23 7.91 -7.60
N MET A 88 1.16 7.05 -6.58
CA MET A 88 1.03 5.61 -6.76
C MET A 88 -0.21 5.08 -6.05
N ASN A 89 -0.75 4.03 -6.63
CA ASN A 89 -1.80 3.22 -6.06
C ASN A 89 -1.20 1.88 -5.65
N VAL A 90 -1.21 1.59 -4.35
CA VAL A 90 -0.76 0.32 -3.79
C VAL A 90 -2.00 -0.51 -3.49
N VAL A 91 -2.12 -1.66 -4.17
CA VAL A 91 -3.27 -2.54 -4.06
C VAL A 91 -2.90 -3.74 -3.20
N TYR A 92 -3.74 -3.97 -2.21
CA TYR A 92 -3.68 -5.14 -1.34
C TYR A 92 -4.86 -6.04 -1.64
N ARG A 93 -4.63 -7.36 -1.64
CA ARG A 93 -5.66 -8.39 -1.73
C ARG A 93 -5.56 -9.26 -0.50
N ASP A 94 -6.67 -9.40 0.23
CA ASP A 94 -6.73 -10.21 1.46
C ASP A 94 -5.68 -9.80 2.52
N GLY A 95 -5.28 -8.53 2.52
CA GLY A 95 -4.27 -7.96 3.42
C GLY A 95 -2.81 -8.10 2.94
N GLU A 96 -2.57 -8.79 1.83
CA GLU A 96 -1.25 -8.96 1.22
C GLU A 96 -1.04 -8.02 0.04
N PHE A 97 0.20 -7.64 -0.22
CA PHE A 97 0.54 -6.83 -1.39
C PHE A 97 0.18 -7.59 -2.68
N SER A 98 -0.59 -6.95 -3.56
CA SER A 98 -0.95 -7.50 -4.86
C SER A 98 -0.12 -6.86 -5.97
N HIS A 99 -0.23 -5.54 -6.14
CA HIS A 99 0.49 -4.79 -7.17
C HIS A 99 0.52 -3.30 -6.85
N VAL A 100 1.39 -2.58 -7.55
CA VAL A 100 1.50 -1.13 -7.51
C VAL A 100 1.30 -0.55 -8.90
N ARG A 101 0.55 0.56 -9.00
CA ARG A 101 0.42 1.32 -10.24
C ARG A 101 0.95 2.74 -10.03
N LEU A 102 1.97 3.10 -10.78
CA LEU A 102 2.56 4.44 -10.79
C LEU A 102 1.82 5.29 -11.82
N TYR A 103 1.34 6.45 -11.39
CA TYR A 103 0.79 7.47 -12.28
C TYR A 103 1.77 8.64 -12.31
N VAL A 104 2.31 8.93 -13.48
CA VAL A 104 3.51 9.77 -13.61
C VAL A 104 3.36 10.77 -14.75
N HIS A 105 4.14 11.86 -14.71
CA HIS A 105 4.20 12.78 -15.85
C HIS A 105 4.77 12.07 -17.07
N ARG A 106 4.10 12.22 -18.22
CA ARG A 106 4.60 11.72 -19.50
C ARG A 106 5.94 12.34 -19.89
N ASP A 107 6.10 13.63 -19.64
CA ASP A 107 7.35 14.34 -19.90
C ASP A 107 8.40 13.93 -18.87
N GLN A 108 9.46 13.25 -19.33
CA GLN A 108 10.60 12.84 -18.50
C GLN A 108 11.53 14.01 -18.14
N GLY A 109 11.37 15.18 -18.75
CA GLY A 109 12.02 16.42 -18.32
C GLY A 109 11.34 17.11 -17.14
N HIS A 110 10.16 16.62 -16.71
CA HIS A 110 9.44 17.21 -15.57
C HIS A 110 10.26 17.06 -14.28
N PRO A 111 10.27 18.05 -13.35
CA PRO A 111 11.09 18.01 -12.12
C PRO A 111 10.84 16.83 -11.17
N SER A 112 9.72 16.11 -11.36
CA SER A 112 9.46 14.86 -10.64
C SER A 112 10.38 13.72 -11.06
N TRP A 113 11.01 13.80 -12.23
CA TRP A 113 11.93 12.80 -12.76
C TRP A 113 13.37 13.18 -12.45
N VAL A 114 14.12 12.21 -11.94
CA VAL A 114 15.53 12.38 -11.59
C VAL A 114 16.30 11.14 -12.06
N SER A 115 17.53 11.29 -12.50
CA SER A 115 18.40 10.13 -12.76
C SER A 115 19.00 9.64 -11.45
N LEU A 116 18.85 8.34 -11.16
CA LEU A 116 19.48 7.73 -10.00
C LEU A 116 20.93 7.37 -10.35
N ARG A 117 21.87 7.86 -9.54
CA ARG A 117 23.27 7.45 -9.66
C ARG A 117 23.41 5.95 -9.39
N ASP A 118 24.04 5.27 -10.33
CA ASP A 118 24.35 3.86 -10.21
C ASP A 118 25.46 3.63 -9.17
N SER A 119 25.17 2.78 -8.19
CA SER A 119 26.09 2.33 -7.16
C SER A 119 25.74 0.92 -6.73
N GLU A 120 26.72 0.19 -6.19
CA GLU A 120 26.50 -1.18 -5.74
C GLU A 120 25.40 -1.27 -4.66
N GLU A 121 25.37 -0.31 -3.73
CA GLU A 121 24.31 -0.22 -2.72
C GLU A 121 22.92 -0.03 -3.36
N VAL A 122 22.82 0.82 -4.39
CA VAL A 122 21.55 1.06 -5.10
C VAL A 122 21.10 -0.21 -5.84
N ARG A 123 22.02 -0.91 -6.50
CA ARG A 123 21.71 -2.15 -7.23
C ARG A 123 21.14 -3.22 -6.31
N GLN A 124 21.73 -3.41 -5.13
CA GLN A 124 21.26 -4.37 -4.14
C GLN A 124 19.85 -4.08 -3.65
N ARG A 125 19.42 -2.81 -3.61
CA ARG A 125 18.05 -2.45 -3.20
C ARG A 125 16.98 -2.83 -4.23
N PHE A 126 17.36 -3.09 -5.47
CA PHE A 126 16.44 -3.59 -6.50
C PHE A 126 16.28 -5.12 -6.48
N ASP A 127 17.11 -5.84 -5.72
CA ASP A 127 16.99 -7.28 -5.50
C ASP A 127 15.97 -7.55 -4.38
N THR A 128 14.69 -7.31 -4.68
CA THR A 128 13.58 -7.49 -3.74
C THR A 128 12.33 -8.03 -4.44
N ASP A 129 11.70 -9.00 -3.79
CA ASP A 129 10.38 -9.54 -4.16
C ASP A 129 9.26 -8.97 -3.27
N THR A 130 9.60 -8.05 -2.36
CA THR A 130 8.65 -7.49 -1.40
C THR A 130 8.46 -5.99 -1.61
N PHE A 131 7.19 -5.57 -1.60
CA PHE A 131 6.82 -4.16 -1.63
C PHE A 131 6.41 -3.73 -0.21
N ASN A 132 7.18 -2.84 0.39
CA ASN A 132 6.90 -2.34 1.73
C ASN A 132 6.92 -0.81 1.74
N ILE A 133 5.75 -0.21 1.94
CA ILE A 133 5.63 1.20 2.28
C ILE A 133 5.48 1.33 3.79
N ARG A 134 6.36 2.14 4.40
CA ARG A 134 6.21 2.58 5.78
C ARG A 134 5.38 3.87 5.82
N TYR A 135 4.50 3.95 6.81
CA TYR A 135 3.55 5.03 7.05
C TYR A 135 4.14 6.14 7.92
#